data_AF-A0A0R3RF92-F1
#
_entry.id   AF-A0A0R3RF92-F1
#
_cell.length_a   1.000
_cell.length_b   1.000
_cell.length_c   1.000
_cell.angle_alpha   90.00
_cell.angle_beta   90.00
_cell.angle_gamma   90.00
#
_symmetry.space_group_name_H-M   'P 1'
#
loop_
_entity.id
_entity.type
_entity.pdbx_description
1 polymer ?
#
loop_
_entity_poly.entity_id
_entity_poly.type
_entity_poly.pdbx_seq_one_letter_code
_entity_poly.pdbx_strand_id
1 'polypeptide(L)'
;MTRLRLLTKFINRNPRNIEQLGLQAYPAGYGMDVDRHKHSFIYRANFQRHRQYVEGHIEHYKEGTVLTASSREKQISVQLCSPSDISACANIGRVLGLRCTMAGIHFLQSIDMEDIKKSAHASAFFAALTESGIKFGEPQPISHTFAVDSELTYDGYEIQHTREDNIE
;
A
#
# COMPACT_ATOMS: atom_id res chain seq x y z
N MET A 1 46.86 -7.80 -13.50
CA MET A 1 45.40 -8.07 -13.46
C MET A 1 44.99 -8.34 -12.03
N THR A 2 44.20 -7.46 -11.42
CA THR A 2 43.69 -7.59 -10.05
C THR A 2 42.62 -8.68 -10.01
N ARG A 3 42.82 -9.71 -9.18
CA ARG A 3 41.88 -10.82 -9.01
C ARG A 3 40.63 -10.31 -8.29
N LEU A 4 39.48 -10.29 -8.98
CA LEU A 4 38.19 -9.96 -8.38
C LEU A 4 37.87 -10.99 -7.28
N ARG A 5 37.68 -10.51 -6.06
CA ARG A 5 37.18 -11.33 -4.94
C ARG A 5 35.68 -11.11 -4.85
N LEU A 6 34.90 -12.12 -5.20
CA LEU A 6 33.46 -12.13 -5.00
C LEU A 6 33.13 -12.79 -3.66
N LEU A 7 32.11 -12.27 -2.99
CA LEU A 7 31.53 -12.91 -1.82
C LEU A 7 30.71 -14.12 -2.27
N THR A 8 30.74 -15.19 -1.46
CA THR A 8 29.92 -16.39 -1.69
C THR A 8 28.43 -16.14 -1.43
N LYS A 9 28.09 -15.14 -0.61
CA LYS A 9 26.72 -14.78 -0.24
C LYS A 9 26.51 -13.27 -0.30
N PHE A 10 25.40 -12.85 -0.90
CA PHE A 10 24.94 -11.45 -0.89
C PHE A 10 23.83 -11.29 0.14
N ILE A 11 23.93 -10.28 1.00
CA ILE A 11 22.93 -9.97 2.02
C ILE A 11 22.35 -8.60 1.73
N ASN A 12 21.09 -8.57 1.30
CA ASN A 12 20.34 -7.33 1.15
C ASN A 12 19.63 -6.97 2.47
N ARG A 13 19.77 -5.71 2.91
CA ARG A 13 19.12 -5.18 4.11
C ARG A 13 17.95 -4.23 3.81
N ASN A 14 17.65 -3.99 2.54
CA ASN A 14 16.52 -3.16 2.15
C ASN A 14 15.20 -3.90 2.42
N PRO A 15 14.31 -3.39 3.29
CA PRO A 15 13.03 -4.05 3.59
C PRO A 15 12.16 -4.21 2.34
N ARG A 16 12.16 -3.21 1.45
CA ARG A 16 11.29 -3.18 0.26
C ARG A 16 11.78 -4.04 -0.90
N ASN A 17 12.94 -4.68 -0.76
CA ASN A 17 13.50 -5.50 -1.85
C ASN A 17 12.61 -6.70 -2.17
N ILE A 18 12.06 -7.36 -1.14
CA ILE A 18 11.23 -8.56 -1.32
C ILE A 18 9.87 -8.20 -1.94
N GLU A 19 9.32 -7.04 -1.58
CA GLU A 19 8.11 -6.47 -2.17
C GLU A 19 8.29 -6.19 -3.66
N GLN A 20 9.39 -5.52 -4.04
CA GLN A 20 9.67 -5.17 -5.44
C GLN A 20 9.94 -6.40 -6.31
N LEU A 21 10.45 -7.49 -5.72
CA LEU A 21 10.63 -8.77 -6.40
C LEU A 21 9.33 -9.57 -6.52
N GLY A 22 8.23 -9.14 -5.90
CA GLY A 22 6.98 -9.89 -5.87
C GLY A 22 7.05 -11.19 -5.06
N LEU A 23 8.00 -11.26 -4.12
CA LEU A 23 8.19 -12.42 -3.24
C LEU A 23 7.49 -12.23 -1.88
N GLN A 24 7.12 -10.99 -1.54
CA GLN A 24 6.56 -10.65 -0.23
C GLN A 24 5.11 -11.14 -0.16
N ALA A 25 4.82 -12.04 0.77
CA ALA A 25 3.45 -12.38 1.12
C ALA A 25 2.88 -11.32 2.09
N TYR A 26 1.63 -10.92 1.87
CA TYR A 26 0.86 -10.18 2.86
C TYR A 26 0.42 -11.12 4.00
N PRO A 27 0.18 -10.60 5.22
CA PRO A 27 -0.36 -11.39 6.31
C PRO A 27 -1.72 -12.01 5.94
N ALA A 28 -1.77 -13.33 5.99
CA ALA A 28 -2.97 -14.13 5.88
C ALA A 28 -3.67 -14.26 7.25
N GLY A 29 -4.86 -14.85 7.23
CA GLY A 29 -5.74 -14.96 8.39
C GLY A 29 -7.15 -14.48 8.07
N TYR A 30 -7.97 -14.35 9.11
CA TYR A 30 -9.33 -13.78 9.02
C TYR A 30 -10.24 -14.43 7.96
N GLY A 31 -10.03 -15.71 7.66
CA GLY A 31 -10.75 -16.39 6.59
C GLY A 31 -12.27 -16.45 6.77
N MET A 32 -12.74 -16.34 8.02
CA MET A 32 -14.16 -16.35 8.38
C MET A 32 -14.76 -14.95 8.52
N ASP A 33 -13.93 -13.91 8.49
CA ASP A 33 -14.38 -12.53 8.68
C ASP A 33 -14.71 -11.90 7.34
N VAL A 34 -15.85 -11.20 7.30
CA VAL A 34 -16.30 -10.45 6.11
C VAL A 34 -15.28 -9.35 5.76
N ASP A 35 -14.63 -8.80 6.78
CA ASP A 35 -13.69 -7.70 6.69
C ASP A 35 -12.23 -8.17 6.47
N ARG A 36 -12.00 -9.40 6.00
CA ARG A 36 -10.66 -9.94 5.74
C ARG A 36 -9.78 -9.01 4.88
N HIS A 37 -10.38 -8.38 3.88
CA HIS A 37 -9.71 -7.42 2.99
C HIS A 37 -9.26 -6.15 3.70
N LYS A 38 -9.65 -5.90 4.96
CA LYS A 38 -9.12 -4.79 5.75
C LYS A 38 -7.81 -5.14 6.43
N HIS A 39 -7.46 -6.42 6.55
CA HIS A 39 -6.29 -6.88 7.28
C HIS A 39 -5.21 -7.45 6.34
N SER A 40 -5.61 -8.15 5.27
CA SER A 40 -4.66 -8.82 4.37
C SER A 40 -4.13 -7.93 3.23
N PHE A 41 -3.17 -7.04 3.50
CA PHE A 41 -2.46 -6.22 2.50
C PHE A 41 -0.96 -6.09 2.76
N ILE A 42 -0.22 -5.67 1.75
CA ILE A 42 1.09 -5.02 1.92
C ILE A 42 0.88 -3.51 2.13
N TYR A 43 0.19 -2.85 1.19
CA TYR A 43 -0.12 -1.43 1.22
C TYR A 43 -1.62 -1.14 1.03
N ARG A 44 -2.19 -0.27 1.87
CA ARG A 44 -3.60 0.15 1.79
C ARG A 44 -3.72 1.65 1.69
N ALA A 45 -4.60 2.15 0.82
CA ALA A 45 -4.93 3.56 0.71
C ALA A 45 -6.15 3.89 1.57
N ASN A 46 -6.00 4.72 2.58
CA ASN A 46 -7.10 5.18 3.42
C ASN A 46 -7.53 6.59 3.04
N PHE A 47 -8.83 6.81 3.10
CA PHE A 47 -9.44 8.11 2.87
C PHE A 47 -10.25 8.53 4.09
N GLN A 48 -9.88 9.67 4.69
CA GLN A 48 -10.57 10.24 5.83
C GLN A 48 -11.08 11.64 5.48
N ARG A 49 -12.38 11.83 5.66
CA ARG A 49 -13.04 13.12 5.49
C ARG A 49 -13.39 13.69 6.85
N HIS A 50 -12.92 14.90 7.11
CA HIS A 50 -13.33 15.69 8.26
C HIS A 50 -14.22 16.85 7.79
N ARG A 51 -14.83 17.55 8.74
CA ARG A 51 -15.71 18.70 8.45
C ARG A 51 -14.97 19.87 7.79
N GLN A 52 -13.68 20.06 8.13
CA GLN A 52 -12.90 21.22 7.71
C GLN A 52 -11.81 20.88 6.68
N TYR A 53 -11.47 19.61 6.52
CA TYR A 53 -10.36 19.17 5.69
C TYR A 53 -10.54 17.70 5.30
N VAL A 54 -9.70 17.26 4.38
CA VAL A 54 -9.67 15.90 3.87
C VAL A 54 -8.24 15.41 3.97
N GLU A 55 -8.09 14.13 4.24
CA GLU A 55 -6.81 13.47 4.41
C GLU A 55 -6.83 12.11 3.73
N GLY A 56 -5.77 11.83 2.99
CA GLY A 56 -5.48 10.52 2.44
C GLY A 56 -4.13 10.06 2.95
N HIS A 57 -4.03 8.78 3.29
CA HIS A 57 -2.76 8.20 3.71
C HIS A 57 -2.62 6.77 3.23
N ILE A 58 -1.38 6.30 3.16
CA ILE A 58 -1.03 4.94 2.78
C ILE A 58 -0.39 4.26 3.96
N GLU A 59 -0.95 3.12 4.31
CA GLU A 59 -0.48 2.27 5.39
C GLU A 59 0.21 1.05 4.83
N HIS A 60 1.33 0.70 5.43
CA HIS A 60 1.98 -0.59 5.30
C HIS A 60 1.61 -1.46 6.49
N TYR A 61 1.35 -2.75 6.26
CA TYR A 61 0.88 -3.67 7.32
C TYR A 61 1.81 -3.76 8.54
N LYS A 62 3.11 -3.53 8.35
CA LYS A 62 4.12 -3.61 9.44
C LYS A 62 4.65 -2.27 9.91
N GLU A 63 4.75 -1.28 9.00
CA GLU A 63 5.40 0.00 9.30
C GLU A 63 4.38 1.09 9.68
N GLY A 64 3.09 0.82 9.49
CA GLY A 64 2.03 1.81 9.68
C GLY A 64 2.02 2.81 8.53
N THR A 65 1.75 4.08 8.83
CA THR A 65 1.58 5.12 7.81
C THR A 65 2.91 5.49 7.12
N VAL A 66 3.00 5.24 5.81
CA VAL A 66 4.19 5.50 4.99
C VAL A 66 4.10 6.84 4.26
N LEU A 67 2.95 7.13 3.66
CA LEU A 67 2.71 8.38 2.94
C LEU A 67 1.42 9.02 3.43
N THR A 68 1.39 10.34 3.49
CA THR A 68 0.20 11.11 3.82
C THR A 68 0.01 12.21 2.78
N ALA A 69 -1.21 12.72 2.65
CA ALA A 69 -1.56 13.91 1.90
C ALA A 69 -2.81 14.54 2.52
N SER A 70 -2.74 15.81 2.89
CA SER A 70 -3.88 16.50 3.52
C SER A 70 -4.15 17.86 2.89
N SER A 71 -5.41 18.27 2.80
CA SER A 71 -5.74 19.66 2.42
C SER A 71 -5.30 20.70 3.45
N ARG A 72 -4.83 20.27 4.64
CA ARG A 72 -4.20 21.13 5.63
C ARG A 72 -2.79 21.57 5.26
N GLU A 73 -2.13 20.83 4.37
CA GLU A 73 -0.79 21.18 3.94
C GLU A 73 -0.81 22.51 3.20
N LYS A 74 -0.04 23.49 3.67
CA LYS A 74 -0.08 24.87 3.15
C LYS A 74 0.17 24.95 1.64
N GLN A 75 1.03 24.08 1.12
CA GLN A 75 1.36 24.02 -0.31
C GLN A 75 0.16 23.61 -1.16
N ILE A 76 -0.72 22.75 -0.61
CA ILE A 76 -1.93 22.27 -1.26
C ILE A 76 -3.08 23.25 -1.00
N SER A 77 -3.25 23.69 0.24
CA SER A 77 -4.37 24.53 0.67
C SER A 77 -4.46 25.84 -0.10
N VAL A 78 -3.32 26.45 -0.44
CA VAL A 78 -3.26 27.70 -1.21
C VAL A 78 -3.79 27.55 -2.64
N GLN A 79 -3.76 26.33 -3.19
CA GLN A 79 -4.21 26.03 -4.55
C GLN A 79 -5.67 25.53 -4.58
N LEU A 80 -6.25 25.23 -3.42
CA LEU A 80 -7.62 24.72 -3.31
C LEU A 80 -8.60 25.88 -3.11
N CYS A 81 -9.73 25.84 -3.83
CA CYS A 81 -10.84 26.76 -3.61
C CYS A 81 -11.54 26.50 -2.25
N SER A 82 -11.69 25.23 -1.89
CA SER A 82 -12.26 24.77 -0.62
C SER A 82 -11.49 23.54 -0.12
N PRO A 83 -11.27 23.38 1.20
CA PRO A 83 -10.48 22.29 1.76
C PRO A 83 -11.24 20.95 1.90
N SER A 84 -12.57 20.94 1.71
CA SER A 84 -13.42 19.74 1.92
C SER A 84 -14.26 19.33 0.71
N ASP A 85 -14.17 20.06 -0.40
CA ASP A 85 -15.01 19.80 -1.58
C ASP A 85 -14.59 18.52 -2.32
N ILE A 86 -15.41 18.08 -3.27
CA ILE A 86 -15.11 16.95 -4.16
C ILE A 86 -13.82 17.21 -4.94
N SER A 87 -13.61 18.46 -5.39
CA SER A 87 -12.38 18.88 -6.07
C SER A 87 -11.14 18.75 -5.18
N ALA A 88 -11.27 19.05 -3.88
CA ALA A 88 -10.20 18.84 -2.91
C ALA A 88 -9.87 17.36 -2.76
N CYS A 89 -10.90 16.50 -2.68
CA CYS A 89 -10.71 15.04 -2.60
C CYS A 89 -9.95 14.51 -3.83
N ALA A 90 -10.34 14.92 -5.03
CA ALA A 90 -9.64 14.55 -6.26
C ALA A 90 -8.18 15.04 -6.28
N ASN A 91 -7.93 16.30 -5.90
CA ASN A 91 -6.58 16.86 -5.89
C ASN A 91 -5.68 16.21 -4.84
N ILE A 92 -6.20 15.86 -3.66
CA ILE A 92 -5.45 15.10 -2.66
C ILE A 92 -5.13 13.71 -3.20
N GLY A 93 -6.06 13.05 -3.90
CA GLY A 93 -5.81 11.79 -4.59
C GLY A 93 -4.68 11.90 -5.61
N ARG A 94 -4.63 12.99 -6.41
CA ARG A 94 -3.54 13.25 -7.36
C ARG A 94 -2.20 13.47 -6.67
N VAL A 95 -2.16 14.26 -5.60
CA VAL A 95 -0.92 14.53 -4.84
C VAL A 95 -0.42 13.26 -4.17
N LEU A 96 -1.31 12.48 -3.56
CA LEU A 96 -0.94 11.21 -2.96
C LEU A 96 -0.43 10.25 -4.03
N GLY A 97 -1.11 10.17 -5.18
CA GLY A 97 -0.68 9.40 -6.35
C GLY A 97 0.72 9.75 -6.84
N LEU A 98 1.00 11.05 -6.95
CA LEU A 98 2.34 11.55 -7.26
C LEU A 98 3.36 11.13 -6.21
N ARG A 99 3.03 11.22 -4.91
CA ARG A 99 3.92 10.76 -3.83
C ARG A 99 4.19 9.26 -3.92
N CYS A 100 3.19 8.44 -4.23
CA CYS A 100 3.34 7.00 -4.41
C CYS A 100 4.30 6.67 -5.55
N THR A 101 4.07 7.29 -6.71
CA THR A 101 4.90 7.06 -7.90
C THR A 101 6.35 7.49 -7.66
N MET A 102 6.57 8.62 -6.98
CA MET A 102 7.92 9.05 -6.57
C MET A 102 8.55 8.11 -5.53
N ALA A 103 7.75 7.51 -4.64
CA ALA A 103 8.19 6.51 -3.68
C ALA A 103 8.35 5.11 -4.28
N GLY A 104 7.99 4.90 -5.55
CA GLY A 104 7.98 3.57 -6.20
C GLY A 104 6.95 2.61 -5.61
N ILE A 105 5.81 3.13 -5.13
CA ILE A 105 4.65 2.33 -4.69
C ILE A 105 3.61 2.40 -5.81
N HIS A 106 3.27 1.26 -6.41
CA HIS A 106 2.39 1.19 -7.59
C HIS A 106 1.14 0.34 -7.35
N PHE A 107 1.18 -0.57 -6.38
CA PHE A 107 0.10 -1.49 -6.07
C PHE A 107 -0.41 -1.18 -4.67
N LEU A 108 -1.72 -1.04 -4.55
CA LEU A 108 -2.42 -0.86 -3.28
C LEU A 108 -3.56 -1.86 -3.22
N GLN A 109 -3.91 -2.34 -2.03
CA GLN A 109 -5.08 -3.18 -1.87
C GLN A 109 -6.36 -2.43 -2.27
N SER A 110 -7.23 -3.12 -2.99
CA SER A 110 -8.58 -2.64 -3.27
C SER A 110 -9.39 -2.65 -1.98
N ILE A 111 -9.86 -1.49 -1.55
CA ILE A 111 -11.02 -1.40 -0.65
C ILE A 111 -12.26 -1.83 -1.44
N ASP A 112 -13.30 -2.30 -0.76
CA ASP A 112 -14.60 -2.60 -1.37
C ASP A 112 -15.07 -1.46 -2.27
N MET A 113 -14.92 -1.67 -3.59
CA MET A 113 -15.20 -0.64 -4.59
C MET A 113 -16.66 -0.21 -4.55
N GLU A 114 -17.55 -1.08 -4.09
CA GLU A 114 -18.97 -0.79 -3.91
C GLU A 114 -19.21 0.25 -2.80
N ASP A 115 -18.44 0.21 -1.71
CA ASP A 115 -18.53 1.22 -0.66
C ASP A 115 -17.93 2.55 -1.10
N ILE A 116 -16.86 2.51 -1.90
CA ILE A 116 -16.26 3.71 -2.50
C ILE A 116 -17.26 4.43 -3.41
N LYS A 117 -18.00 3.68 -4.24
CA LYS A 117 -18.97 4.25 -5.19
C LYS A 117 -20.15 4.96 -4.51
N LYS A 118 -20.50 4.60 -3.26
CA LYS A 118 -21.58 5.25 -2.51
C LYS A 118 -21.29 6.73 -2.23
N SER A 119 -20.03 7.12 -2.10
CA SER A 119 -19.62 8.49 -1.78
C SER A 119 -18.95 9.17 -2.97
N ALA A 120 -19.54 10.26 -3.47
CA ALA A 120 -18.97 11.06 -4.54
C ALA A 120 -17.57 11.63 -4.21
N HIS A 121 -17.27 11.82 -2.91
CA HIS A 121 -15.97 12.30 -2.46
C HIS A 121 -14.91 11.20 -2.51
N ALA A 122 -15.26 10.01 -2.00
CA ALA A 122 -14.36 8.86 -2.03
C ALA A 122 -14.10 8.45 -3.48
N SER A 123 -15.15 8.36 -4.31
CA SER A 123 -15.01 8.00 -5.72
C SER A 123 -14.08 8.95 -6.48
N ALA A 124 -14.17 10.27 -6.24
CA ALA A 124 -13.27 11.25 -6.84
C ALA A 124 -11.81 11.09 -6.38
N PHE A 125 -11.58 10.76 -5.11
CA PHE A 125 -10.24 10.49 -4.58
C PHE A 125 -9.63 9.23 -5.18
N PHE A 126 -10.35 8.11 -5.19
CA PHE A 126 -9.86 6.84 -5.73
C PHE A 126 -9.71 6.87 -7.26
N ALA A 127 -10.58 7.59 -7.97
CA ALA A 127 -10.41 7.83 -9.41
C ALA A 127 -9.15 8.65 -9.71
N ALA A 128 -8.84 9.65 -8.90
CA ALA A 128 -7.60 10.41 -9.05
C ALA A 128 -6.34 9.55 -8.79
N LEU A 129 -6.41 8.59 -7.86
CA LEU A 129 -5.32 7.63 -7.64
C LEU A 129 -5.14 6.70 -8.86
N THR A 130 -6.21 6.16 -9.43
CA THR A 130 -6.08 5.35 -10.65
C THR A 130 -5.54 6.16 -11.83
N GLU A 131 -6.00 7.40 -12.01
CA GLU A 131 -5.47 8.33 -13.03
C GLU A 131 -3.96 8.58 -12.88
N SER A 132 -3.45 8.58 -11.64
CA SER A 132 -2.02 8.76 -11.36
C SER A 132 -1.14 7.55 -11.68
N GLY A 133 -1.74 6.42 -12.10
CA GLY A 133 -1.04 5.20 -12.45
C GLY A 133 -0.96 4.16 -11.34
N ILE A 134 -1.68 4.35 -10.23
CA ILE A 134 -1.79 3.34 -9.17
C ILE A 134 -2.78 2.26 -9.58
N LYS A 135 -2.40 1.00 -9.33
CA LYS A 135 -3.24 -0.17 -9.57
C LYS A 135 -3.80 -0.68 -8.25
N PHE A 136 -5.11 -0.86 -8.21
CA PHE A 136 -5.79 -1.53 -7.11
C PHE A 136 -5.76 -3.04 -7.34
N GLY A 137 -5.32 -3.77 -6.31
CA GLY A 137 -5.04 -5.20 -6.40
C GLY A 137 -3.54 -5.45 -6.38
N GLU A 138 -3.07 -6.11 -5.32
CA GLU A 138 -1.68 -6.49 -5.17
C GLU A 138 -1.37 -7.74 -6.01
N PRO A 139 -0.17 -7.83 -6.61
CA PRO A 139 0.25 -9.05 -7.30
C PRO A 139 0.36 -10.19 -6.29
N GLN A 140 0.00 -11.40 -6.71
CA GLN A 140 0.17 -12.58 -5.87
C GLN A 140 1.68 -12.86 -5.68
N PRO A 141 2.10 -13.21 -4.45
CA PRO A 141 3.49 -13.53 -4.20
C PRO A 141 3.91 -14.79 -4.96
N ILE A 142 5.12 -14.78 -5.51
CA ILE A 142 5.72 -15.99 -6.09
C ILE A 142 6.06 -16.93 -4.93
N SER A 143 5.51 -18.14 -4.94
CA SER A 143 5.74 -19.13 -3.89
C SER A 143 7.17 -19.67 -3.93
N HIS A 144 7.82 -19.73 -2.78
CA HIS A 144 9.11 -20.38 -2.64
C HIS A 144 8.88 -21.90 -2.51
N THR A 145 9.11 -22.63 -3.60
CA THR A 145 8.86 -24.08 -3.70
C THR A 145 10.15 -24.81 -4.06
N PHE A 146 10.26 -26.10 -3.74
CA PHE A 146 11.40 -26.95 -4.08
C PHE A 146 11.76 -26.94 -5.58
N ALA A 147 10.78 -26.73 -6.47
CA ALA A 147 11.01 -26.58 -7.90
C ALA A 147 11.87 -25.35 -8.27
N VAL A 148 11.82 -24.31 -7.43
CA VAL A 148 12.58 -23.06 -7.59
C VAL A 148 13.91 -23.13 -6.83
N ASP A 149 13.94 -23.85 -5.71
CA ASP A 149 15.13 -24.04 -4.87
C ASP A 149 15.28 -25.51 -4.46
N SER A 150 16.24 -26.22 -5.05
CA SER A 150 16.51 -27.63 -4.76
C SER A 150 17.18 -27.86 -3.38
N GLU A 151 17.65 -26.80 -2.73
CA GLU A 151 18.21 -26.87 -1.38
C GLU A 151 17.13 -26.62 -0.30
N LEU A 152 15.90 -26.31 -0.72
CA LEU A 152 14.79 -26.06 0.20
C LEU A 152 14.52 -27.29 1.07
N THR A 153 14.72 -27.13 2.38
CA THR A 153 14.56 -28.20 3.37
C THR A 153 13.27 -28.06 4.19
N TYR A 154 12.53 -26.96 4.04
CA TYR A 154 11.32 -26.67 4.81
C TYR A 154 10.26 -26.00 3.93
N ASP A 155 8.99 -26.24 4.24
CA ASP A 155 7.88 -25.50 3.65
C ASP A 155 7.71 -24.16 4.38
N GLY A 156 7.47 -23.10 3.60
CA GLY A 156 7.15 -21.79 4.16
C GLY A 156 5.82 -21.81 4.92
N TYR A 157 5.78 -21.21 6.10
CA TYR A 157 4.52 -20.98 6.81
C TYR A 157 3.86 -19.70 6.31
N GLU A 158 2.53 -19.69 6.27
CA GLU A 158 1.77 -18.46 6.02
C GLU A 158 2.08 -17.44 7.12
N ILE A 159 2.38 -16.22 6.72
CA ILE A 159 2.50 -15.11 7.66
C ILE A 159 1.10 -14.86 8.20
N GLN A 160 0.88 -15.07 9.49
CA GLN A 160 -0.40 -14.80 10.14
C GLN A 160 -0.36 -13.44 10.84
N HIS A 161 -1.51 -12.81 10.99
CA HIS A 161 -1.66 -11.64 11.87
C HIS A 161 -1.27 -11.98 13.31
N THR A 162 -0.58 -11.05 13.95
CA THR A 162 -0.23 -11.14 15.36
C THR A 162 -1.33 -10.55 16.24
N ARG A 163 -1.31 -10.86 17.53
CA ARG A 163 -2.25 -10.27 18.49
C ARG A 163 -2.17 -8.74 18.54
N GLU A 164 -1.01 -8.17 18.22
CA GLU A 164 -0.76 -6.72 18.25
C GLU A 164 -1.49 -6.00 17.12
N ASP A 165 -1.62 -6.65 15.95
CA ASP A 165 -2.38 -6.15 14.80
C ASP A 165 -3.88 -5.98 15.10
N ASN A 166 -4.36 -6.55 16.21
CA ASN A 166 -5.77 -6.59 16.59
C ASN A 166 -6.13 -5.57 17.68
N ILE A 167 -5.17 -4.77 18.15
CA ILE A 167 -5.35 -3.86 19.30
C ILE A 167 -5.81 -2.46 18.83
N GLU A 168 -6.41 -2.34 17.65
CA GLU A 168 -6.97 -1.07 17.15
C GLU A 168 -8.16 -0.55 17.99
#